data_AF-A0A261EZA7-F1
#
_entry.id   AF-A0A261EZA7-F1
#
_cell.length_a   1.000
_cell.length_b   1.000
_cell.length_c   1.000
_cell.angle_alpha   90.00
_cell.angle_beta   90.00
_cell.angle_gamma   90.00
#
_symmetry.space_group_name_H-M   'P 1'
#
loop_
_entity.id
_entity.type
_entity.pdbx_description
1 polymer ?
#
loop_
_entity_poly.entity_id
_entity_poly.type
_entity_poly.pdbx_seq_one_letter_code
_entity_poly.pdbx_strand_id
1 'polypeptide(L)'
;MGVSQHTQNPTDQSNSANSASTAKTANPGKTTDTARVTPHSHSTTGSGTWSTRRIAVYALFVAVALALSFISVPLMPAAPFLQYDPSGIIALIAGFAFGPSAAAIVTVLTWLPHLFTNPFGAIMAILVTGGASIPAAIVYKRHRAFTGAVIGLLLGDVIAIALAIVGNLIITPLYSPGITVADVIGMIVPFLLPFNLLKMAINTIVTIAAYKPCSLLLKRTDA
;
A
#
# COMPACT_ATOMS: atom_id res chain seq x y z
N MET A 1 72.74 -45.79 -34.53
CA MET A 1 72.22 -45.11 -33.33
C MET A 1 70.86 -45.75 -33.01
N GLY A 2 70.47 -46.12 -31.79
CA GLY A 2 70.84 -45.61 -30.46
C GLY A 2 69.74 -44.63 -29.99
N VAL A 3 69.06 -44.79 -28.84
CA VAL A 3 69.31 -45.66 -27.65
C VAL A 3 67.99 -46.21 -27.06
N SER A 4 68.12 -47.31 -26.30
CA SER A 4 67.21 -48.00 -25.36
C SER A 4 66.20 -47.13 -24.56
N GLN A 5 64.96 -47.61 -24.28
CA GLN A 5 64.44 -48.26 -23.01
C GLN A 5 64.42 -47.31 -21.77
N HIS A 6 63.59 -47.39 -20.71
CA HIS A 6 62.56 -48.28 -20.07
C HIS A 6 61.84 -47.37 -19.00
N THR A 7 60.74 -47.55 -18.23
CA THR A 7 59.60 -48.48 -17.93
C THR A 7 58.67 -47.69 -16.93
N GLN A 8 57.43 -48.00 -16.49
CA GLN A 8 56.38 -49.04 -16.64
C GLN A 8 55.04 -48.34 -17.07
N ASN A 9 53.80 -48.88 -17.17
CA ASN A 9 53.07 -50.08 -16.68
C ASN A 9 52.62 -50.05 -15.18
N PRO A 10 51.56 -50.79 -14.73
CA PRO A 10 50.18 -50.76 -15.24
C PRO A 10 49.05 -50.87 -14.16
N THR A 11 47.78 -50.63 -14.57
CA THR A 11 46.54 -51.34 -14.16
C THR A 11 45.44 -50.97 -15.18
N ASP A 12 44.63 -51.83 -15.81
CA ASP A 12 43.90 -53.07 -15.47
C ASP A 12 42.81 -52.89 -14.37
N GLN A 13 41.56 -53.37 -14.51
CA GLN A 13 41.02 -54.34 -15.48
C GLN A 13 39.51 -54.14 -15.83
N SER A 14 39.09 -54.84 -16.88
CA SER A 14 37.88 -54.75 -17.73
C SER A 14 36.52 -55.29 -17.22
N ASN A 15 35.45 -54.96 -17.98
CA ASN A 15 34.28 -55.83 -18.35
C ASN A 15 33.17 -56.16 -17.31
N SER A 16 31.95 -56.61 -17.69
CA SER A 16 31.11 -56.49 -18.93
C SER A 16 29.71 -57.12 -18.72
N ALA A 17 28.70 -56.70 -19.51
CA ALA A 17 27.38 -57.37 -19.76
C ALA A 17 26.45 -57.59 -18.53
N ASN A 18 25.14 -57.92 -18.63
CA ASN A 18 24.36 -58.55 -19.71
C ASN A 18 22.86 -58.13 -19.67
N SER A 19 21.96 -58.76 -20.46
CA SER A 19 20.62 -58.23 -20.79
C SER A 19 19.39 -59.17 -20.60
N ALA A 20 18.20 -58.53 -20.51
CA ALA A 20 16.86 -58.95 -20.97
C ALA A 20 15.91 -59.86 -20.15
N SER A 21 14.59 -59.59 -20.33
CA SER A 21 13.39 -60.48 -20.23
C SER A 21 12.84 -60.92 -18.84
N THR A 22 11.55 -61.29 -18.62
CA THR A 22 10.21 -60.90 -19.16
C THR A 22 9.06 -61.54 -18.29
N ALA A 23 7.92 -60.84 -18.11
CA ALA A 23 6.53 -61.30 -17.78
C ALA A 23 6.12 -62.06 -16.47
N LYS A 24 5.27 -61.38 -15.67
CA LYS A 24 3.86 -61.71 -15.28
C LYS A 24 3.44 -63.12 -14.75
N THR A 25 2.94 -63.16 -13.50
CA THR A 25 2.01 -64.16 -12.91
C THR A 25 1.07 -63.48 -11.86
N ALA A 26 0.02 -64.14 -11.35
CA ALA A 26 -1.02 -63.60 -10.42
C ALA A 26 -1.54 -64.70 -9.43
N ASN A 27 -2.47 -64.54 -8.47
CA ASN A 27 -3.47 -63.47 -8.24
C ASN A 27 -3.76 -63.09 -6.74
N PRO A 28 -4.62 -63.76 -5.92
CA PRO A 28 -5.50 -63.02 -4.99
C PRO A 28 -5.37 -63.32 -3.46
N GLY A 29 -5.72 -62.36 -2.59
CA GLY A 29 -5.78 -62.58 -1.13
C GLY A 29 -6.44 -61.47 -0.28
N LYS A 30 -7.70 -61.69 0.13
CA LYS A 30 -8.53 -61.06 1.19
C LYS A 30 -8.04 -59.83 2.01
N THR A 31 -8.79 -58.73 1.87
CA THR A 31 -9.43 -57.90 2.93
C THR A 31 -8.76 -57.63 4.29
N THR A 32 -8.56 -56.34 4.60
CA THR A 32 -8.93 -55.74 5.90
C THR A 32 -9.51 -54.33 5.67
N ASP A 33 -10.47 -53.91 6.48
CA ASP A 33 -11.13 -52.59 6.37
C ASP A 33 -10.30 -51.48 7.05
N THR A 34 -10.31 -50.28 6.47
CA THR A 34 -10.08 -49.01 7.16
C THR A 34 -10.52 -47.86 6.26
N ALA A 35 -11.80 -47.50 6.33
CA ALA A 35 -12.33 -46.28 5.73
C ALA A 35 -11.62 -45.02 6.29
N ARG A 36 -10.52 -44.62 5.64
CA ARG A 36 -9.78 -43.39 5.96
C ARG A 36 -10.66 -42.18 5.67
N VAL A 37 -11.32 -41.67 6.70
CA VAL A 37 -12.04 -40.38 6.66
C VAL A 37 -11.04 -39.31 6.27
N THR A 38 -11.09 -38.88 5.00
CA THR A 38 -10.42 -37.67 4.54
C THR A 38 -11.16 -36.49 5.17
N PRO A 39 -10.52 -35.64 5.99
CA PRO A 39 -11.16 -34.44 6.49
C PRO A 39 -11.48 -33.55 5.29
N HIS A 40 -12.77 -33.40 4.98
CA HIS A 40 -13.25 -32.64 3.82
C HIS A 40 -12.89 -31.17 3.95
N SER A 41 -11.70 -30.85 3.48
CA SER A 41 -11.11 -29.52 3.50
C SER A 41 -11.82 -28.67 2.45
N HIS A 42 -12.96 -28.09 2.83
CA HIS A 42 -13.68 -27.09 2.06
C HIS A 42 -12.82 -25.83 1.91
N SER A 43 -11.89 -25.87 0.96
CA SER A 43 -11.01 -24.79 0.57
C SER A 43 -11.80 -23.72 -0.19
N THR A 44 -12.57 -22.92 0.54
CA THR A 44 -13.25 -21.71 0.04
C THR A 44 -12.28 -20.55 -0.27
N THR A 45 -11.02 -20.87 -0.55
CA THR A 45 -9.99 -20.01 -1.13
C THR A 45 -10.27 -19.73 -2.60
N GLY A 46 -11.42 -19.10 -2.89
CA GLY A 46 -11.56 -18.32 -4.11
C GLY A 46 -10.52 -17.20 -4.10
N SER A 47 -9.73 -17.08 -5.15
CA SER A 47 -8.52 -16.23 -5.23
C SER A 47 -8.77 -14.70 -5.26
N GLY A 48 -9.93 -14.26 -4.73
CA GLY A 48 -10.33 -12.86 -4.62
C GLY A 48 -11.17 -12.53 -3.37
N THR A 49 -11.36 -13.47 -2.42
CA THR A 49 -12.08 -13.16 -1.17
C THR A 49 -11.24 -12.32 -0.21
N TRP A 50 -11.87 -11.32 0.41
CA TRP A 50 -11.20 -10.45 1.37
C TRP A 50 -11.00 -11.18 2.71
N SER A 51 -9.75 -11.45 3.08
CA SER A 51 -9.42 -12.00 4.40
C SER A 51 -9.91 -11.08 5.52
N THR A 52 -10.57 -11.65 6.53
CA THR A 52 -11.06 -10.96 7.73
C THR A 52 -9.96 -10.12 8.41
N ARG A 53 -8.69 -10.60 8.39
CA ARG A 53 -7.52 -9.86 8.91
C ARG A 53 -7.29 -8.54 8.15
N ARG A 54 -7.50 -8.50 6.83
CA ARG A 54 -7.37 -7.26 6.04
C ARG A 54 -8.52 -6.29 6.33
N ILE A 55 -9.76 -6.80 6.42
CA ILE A 55 -10.93 -5.99 6.74
C ILE A 55 -10.77 -5.34 8.13
N ALA A 56 -10.42 -6.12 9.16
CA ALA A 56 -10.21 -5.63 10.52
C ALA A 56 -9.08 -4.59 10.61
N VAL A 57 -7.97 -4.80 9.90
CA VAL A 57 -6.87 -3.82 9.84
C VAL A 57 -7.32 -2.52 9.13
N TYR A 58 -8.02 -2.62 7.99
CA TYR A 58 -8.49 -1.42 7.28
C TYR A 58 -9.51 -0.65 8.13
N ALA A 59 -10.41 -1.34 8.84
CA ALA A 59 -11.33 -0.73 9.78
C ALA A 59 -10.61 0.00 10.93
N LEU A 60 -9.51 -0.55 11.46
CA LEU A 60 -8.69 0.11 12.47
C LEU A 60 -8.03 1.40 11.93
N PHE A 61 -7.48 1.36 10.71
CA PHE A 61 -6.92 2.56 10.07
C PHE A 61 -7.99 3.62 9.78
N VAL A 62 -9.18 3.22 9.31
CA VAL A 62 -10.33 4.12 9.15
C VAL A 62 -10.75 4.73 10.48
N ALA A 63 -10.85 3.94 11.56
CA ALA A 63 -11.29 4.43 12.86
C ALA A 63 -10.32 5.48 13.45
N VAL A 64 -8.99 5.24 13.35
CA VAL A 64 -7.99 6.21 13.80
C VAL A 64 -7.99 7.47 12.91
N ALA A 65 -8.06 7.32 11.59
CA ALA A 65 -8.12 8.45 10.67
C ALA A 65 -9.40 9.30 10.88
N LEU A 66 -10.55 8.66 11.09
CA LEU A 66 -11.83 9.31 11.40
C LEU A 66 -11.76 10.07 12.73
N ALA A 67 -11.27 9.44 13.80
CA ALA A 67 -11.09 10.12 15.08
C ALA A 67 -10.17 11.35 14.97
N LEU A 68 -9.11 11.26 14.17
CA LEU A 68 -8.21 12.39 13.91
C LEU A 68 -8.80 13.47 13.00
N SER A 69 -9.70 13.14 12.06
CA SER A 69 -10.33 14.14 11.18
C SER A 69 -11.24 15.13 11.93
N PHE A 70 -11.78 14.74 13.09
CA PHE A 70 -12.48 15.67 14.00
C PHE A 70 -11.54 16.58 14.80
N ILE A 71 -10.24 16.24 14.91
CA ILE A 71 -9.23 17.06 15.61
C ILE A 71 -8.56 17.96 14.57
N SER A 72 -9.31 18.96 14.10
CA SER A 72 -8.86 19.92 13.09
C SER A 72 -8.51 21.28 13.70
N VAL A 73 -7.49 21.94 13.13
CA VAL A 73 -6.98 23.24 13.60
C VAL A 73 -6.70 24.20 12.43
N PRO A 74 -7.07 25.50 12.53
CA PRO A 74 -6.72 26.49 11.51
C PRO A 74 -5.25 26.90 11.64
N LEU A 75 -4.39 26.43 10.73
CA LEU A 75 -2.93 26.74 10.77
C LEU A 75 -2.62 28.21 10.46
N MET A 76 -3.55 28.93 9.81
CA MET A 76 -3.40 30.34 9.47
C MET A 76 -4.58 31.14 10.04
N PRO A 77 -4.39 31.94 11.10
CA PRO A 77 -5.46 32.75 11.69
C PRO A 77 -6.15 33.72 10.71
N ALA A 78 -5.42 34.18 9.68
CA ALA A 78 -5.96 35.04 8.62
C ALA A 78 -6.88 34.32 7.62
N ALA A 79 -6.94 32.98 7.64
CA ALA A 79 -7.71 32.17 6.70
C ALA A 79 -8.31 30.92 7.39
N PRO A 80 -9.20 31.08 8.38
CA PRO A 80 -9.63 30.00 9.29
C PRO A 80 -10.44 28.88 8.62
N PHE A 81 -10.88 29.06 7.38
CA PHE A 81 -11.51 28.01 6.57
C PHE A 81 -10.51 26.91 6.13
N LEU A 82 -9.20 27.20 6.13
CA LEU A 82 -8.13 26.24 5.85
C LEU A 82 -7.77 25.47 7.12
N GLN A 83 -8.51 24.39 7.37
CA GLN A 83 -8.31 23.53 8.53
C GLN A 83 -7.36 22.37 8.22
N TYR A 84 -6.35 22.19 9.07
CA TYR A 84 -5.45 21.04 9.06
C TYR A 84 -5.95 19.97 10.02
N ASP A 85 -5.85 18.73 9.59
CA ASP A 85 -6.19 17.53 10.35
C ASP A 85 -5.11 16.45 10.07
N PRO A 86 -4.73 15.61 11.05
CA PRO A 86 -3.71 14.59 10.84
C PRO A 86 -4.23 13.29 10.21
N SER A 87 -5.47 13.21 9.69
CA SER A 87 -6.02 11.96 9.11
C SER A 87 -5.24 11.50 7.87
N GLY A 88 -4.69 12.45 7.10
CA GLY A 88 -3.90 12.14 5.89
C GLY A 88 -2.62 11.35 6.16
N ILE A 89 -2.01 11.50 7.33
CA ILE A 89 -0.86 10.69 7.79
C ILE A 89 -1.28 9.22 7.92
N ILE A 90 -2.49 8.96 8.44
CA ILE A 90 -3.01 7.61 8.64
C ILE A 90 -3.34 6.95 7.29
N ALA A 91 -3.89 7.70 6.34
CA ALA A 91 -4.10 7.23 4.96
C ALA A 91 -2.78 6.92 4.23
N LEU A 92 -1.74 7.75 4.42
CA LEU A 92 -0.39 7.52 3.90
C LEU A 92 0.25 6.26 4.49
N ILE A 93 0.20 6.09 5.81
CA ILE A 93 0.72 4.90 6.50
C ILE A 93 -0.02 3.63 6.03
N ALA A 94 -1.34 3.66 5.92
CA ALA A 94 -2.13 2.56 5.37
C ALA A 94 -1.72 2.23 3.93
N GLY A 95 -1.54 3.26 3.10
CA GLY A 95 -1.05 3.16 1.73
C GLY A 95 0.33 2.52 1.62
N PHE A 96 1.25 2.86 2.51
CA PHE A 96 2.60 2.29 2.54
C PHE A 96 2.62 0.84 3.03
N ALA A 97 1.88 0.52 4.10
CA ALA A 97 1.83 -0.81 4.67
C ALA A 97 1.06 -1.81 3.78
N PHE A 98 -0.08 -1.42 3.21
CA PHE A 98 -1.01 -2.34 2.54
C PHE A 98 -1.30 -2.02 1.07
N GLY A 99 -0.77 -0.92 0.53
CA GLY A 99 -0.82 -0.54 -0.88
C GLY A 99 -1.93 0.48 -1.24
N PRO A 100 -2.00 0.89 -2.52
CA PRO A 100 -2.86 2.01 -2.96
C PRO A 100 -4.35 1.85 -2.66
N SER A 101 -4.87 0.62 -2.66
CA SER A 101 -6.26 0.33 -2.27
C SER A 101 -6.56 0.66 -0.80
N ALA A 102 -5.57 0.50 0.09
CA ALA A 102 -5.72 0.87 1.49
C ALA A 102 -5.75 2.39 1.67
N ALA A 103 -4.87 3.13 0.98
CA ALA A 103 -4.89 4.59 0.95
C ALA A 103 -6.26 5.14 0.49
N ALA A 104 -6.78 4.60 -0.62
CA ALA A 104 -8.08 4.99 -1.15
C ALA A 104 -9.24 4.68 -0.20
N ILE A 105 -9.31 3.45 0.35
CA ILE A 105 -10.37 3.05 1.28
C ILE A 105 -10.32 3.85 2.58
N VAL A 106 -9.13 4.07 3.15
CA VAL A 106 -8.98 4.85 4.39
C VAL A 106 -9.37 6.30 4.16
N THR A 107 -8.88 6.94 3.10
CA THR A 107 -9.25 8.32 2.74
C THR A 107 -10.76 8.48 2.58
N VAL A 108 -11.40 7.64 1.77
CA VAL A 108 -12.83 7.77 1.47
C VAL A 108 -13.70 7.51 2.70
N LEU A 109 -13.46 6.44 3.46
CA LEU A 109 -14.30 6.09 4.61
C LEU A 109 -14.10 7.02 5.82
N THR A 110 -12.94 7.68 5.93
CA THR A 110 -12.68 8.74 6.94
C THR A 110 -13.55 9.97 6.71
N TRP A 111 -13.72 10.38 5.46
CA TRP A 111 -14.43 11.61 5.11
C TRP A 111 -15.89 11.39 4.72
N LEU A 112 -16.32 10.13 4.51
CA LEU A 112 -17.70 9.75 4.25
C LEU A 112 -18.71 10.28 5.32
N PRO A 113 -18.46 10.23 6.64
CA PRO A 113 -19.36 10.83 7.64
C PRO A 113 -19.44 12.35 7.56
N HIS A 114 -18.37 13.01 7.12
CA HIS A 114 -18.29 14.46 6.99
C HIS A 114 -19.13 15.00 5.83
N LEU A 115 -19.55 14.15 4.88
CA LEU A 115 -20.47 14.55 3.80
C LEU A 115 -21.84 15.03 4.32
N PHE A 116 -22.25 14.60 5.52
CA PHE A 116 -23.52 15.00 6.13
C PHE A 116 -23.44 16.33 6.91
N THR A 117 -22.24 16.86 7.17
CA THR A 117 -22.02 18.08 7.98
C THR A 117 -21.29 19.18 7.22
N ASN A 118 -20.35 18.83 6.34
CA ASN A 118 -19.64 19.74 5.44
C ASN A 118 -19.31 19.01 4.13
N PRO A 119 -20.27 18.86 3.19
CA PRO A 119 -20.09 18.09 1.97
C PRO A 119 -18.95 18.62 1.09
N PHE A 120 -18.85 19.93 0.93
CA PHE A 120 -17.79 20.55 0.12
C PHE A 120 -16.39 20.35 0.72
N GLY A 121 -16.26 20.54 2.04
CA GLY A 121 -15.02 20.25 2.76
C GLY A 121 -14.63 18.77 2.71
N ALA A 122 -15.59 17.86 2.83
CA ALA A 122 -15.35 16.41 2.76
C ALA A 122 -14.93 15.94 1.35
N ILE A 123 -15.61 16.42 0.29
CA ILE A 123 -15.20 16.16 -1.11
C ILE A 123 -13.76 16.67 -1.34
N MET A 124 -13.47 17.88 -0.87
CA MET A 124 -12.16 18.51 -1.02
C MET A 124 -11.07 17.74 -0.26
N ALA A 125 -11.35 17.30 0.96
CA ALA A 125 -10.42 16.52 1.78
C ALA A 125 -10.17 15.12 1.20
N ILE A 126 -11.18 14.46 0.62
CA ILE A 126 -11.02 13.21 -0.15
C ILE A 126 -10.10 13.45 -1.36
N LEU A 127 -10.34 14.52 -2.12
CA LEU A 127 -9.57 14.86 -3.31
C LEU A 127 -8.08 15.09 -2.99
N VAL A 128 -7.80 15.96 -2.01
CA VAL A 128 -6.43 16.32 -1.62
C VAL A 128 -5.71 15.16 -0.91
N THR A 129 -6.38 14.47 0.02
CA THR A 129 -5.76 13.36 0.79
C THR A 129 -5.58 12.11 -0.07
N GLY A 130 -6.49 11.85 -1.01
CA GLY A 130 -6.34 10.80 -2.03
C GLY A 130 -5.23 11.13 -3.02
N GLY A 131 -5.15 12.40 -3.45
CA GLY A 131 -4.07 12.95 -4.27
C GLY A 131 -2.68 12.81 -3.65
N ALA A 132 -2.56 12.95 -2.33
CA ALA A 132 -1.32 12.67 -1.61
C ALA A 132 -1.07 11.15 -1.50
N SER A 133 -2.03 10.43 -0.91
CA SER A 133 -1.79 9.08 -0.40
C SER A 133 -1.75 7.99 -1.48
N ILE A 134 -2.56 8.10 -2.53
CA ILE A 134 -2.67 7.06 -3.56
C ILE A 134 -1.41 7.05 -4.48
N PRO A 135 -0.94 8.18 -5.04
CA PRO A 135 0.31 8.20 -5.83
C PRO A 135 1.53 7.80 -5.00
N ALA A 136 1.63 8.28 -3.75
CA ALA A 136 2.71 7.90 -2.85
C ALA A 136 2.75 6.38 -2.62
N ALA A 137 1.58 5.77 -2.35
CA ALA A 137 1.46 4.32 -2.19
C ALA A 137 1.79 3.55 -3.48
N ILE A 138 1.52 4.09 -4.67
CA ILE A 138 1.89 3.47 -5.96
C ILE A 138 3.42 3.44 -6.11
N VAL A 139 4.09 4.58 -5.90
CA VAL A 139 5.56 4.68 -6.01
C VAL A 139 6.25 3.77 -5.00
N TYR A 140 5.84 3.83 -3.72
CA TYR A 140 6.45 3.00 -2.66
C TYR A 140 6.14 1.50 -2.83
N LYS A 141 4.99 1.12 -3.39
CA LYS A 141 4.71 -0.29 -3.74
C LYS A 141 5.66 -0.79 -4.83
N ARG A 142 6.09 0.05 -5.77
CA ARG A 142 7.08 -0.32 -6.80
C ARG A 142 8.51 -0.34 -6.25
N HIS A 143 8.85 0.59 -5.35
CA HIS A 143 10.18 0.72 -4.76
C HIS A 143 10.08 0.75 -3.23
N ARG A 144 10.06 -0.44 -2.62
CA ARG A 144 9.92 -0.70 -1.17
C ARG A 144 11.20 -0.36 -0.38
N ALA A 145 11.66 0.89 -0.51
CA ALA A 145 12.85 1.42 0.14
C ALA A 145 12.60 2.87 0.60
N PHE A 146 13.47 3.39 1.47
CA PHE A 146 13.34 4.75 2.02
C PHE A 146 13.27 5.83 0.91
N THR A 147 14.14 5.73 -0.10
CA THR A 147 14.14 6.62 -1.26
C THR A 147 12.81 6.56 -2.04
N GLY A 148 12.19 5.39 -2.15
CA GLY A 148 10.89 5.23 -2.80
C GLY A 148 9.73 5.80 -1.97
N ALA A 149 9.84 5.77 -0.63
CA ALA A 149 8.89 6.44 0.25
C ALA A 149 9.00 7.97 0.12
N VAL A 150 10.22 8.53 0.12
CA VAL A 150 10.46 9.98 -0.06
C VAL A 150 10.01 10.47 -1.43
N ILE A 151 10.38 9.79 -2.52
CA ILE A 151 9.93 10.15 -3.88
C ILE A 151 8.40 10.01 -4.01
N GLY A 152 7.82 8.98 -3.40
CA GLY A 152 6.37 8.80 -3.38
C GLY A 152 5.64 9.93 -2.67
N LEU A 153 6.12 10.33 -1.49
CA LEU A 153 5.59 11.46 -0.73
C LEU A 153 5.68 12.76 -1.51
N LEU A 154 6.87 13.12 -2.01
CA LEU A 154 7.04 14.36 -2.78
C LEU A 154 6.18 14.42 -4.05
N LEU A 155 5.97 13.29 -4.74
CA LEU A 155 5.05 13.21 -5.88
C LEU A 155 3.59 13.38 -5.45
N GLY A 156 3.19 12.71 -4.36
CA GLY A 156 1.86 12.86 -3.77
C GLY A 156 1.58 14.30 -3.32
N ASP A 157 2.53 14.92 -2.63
CA ASP A 157 2.44 16.30 -2.13
C ASP A 157 2.22 17.30 -3.27
N VAL A 158 2.96 17.18 -4.37
CA VAL A 158 2.78 18.02 -5.58
C VAL A 158 1.39 17.82 -6.21
N ILE A 159 0.93 16.57 -6.33
CA ILE A 159 -0.41 16.26 -6.85
C ILE A 159 -1.50 16.81 -5.92
N ALA A 160 -1.33 16.66 -4.60
CA ALA A 160 -2.25 17.15 -3.59
C ALA A 160 -2.35 18.67 -3.56
N ILE A 161 -1.22 19.40 -3.72
CA ILE A 161 -1.20 20.86 -3.82
C ILE A 161 -1.89 21.33 -5.11
N ALA A 162 -1.64 20.68 -6.24
CA ALA A 162 -2.32 21.00 -7.51
C ALA A 162 -3.84 20.79 -7.40
N LEU A 163 -4.27 19.66 -6.84
CA LEU A 163 -5.67 19.37 -6.56
C LEU A 163 -6.28 20.31 -5.52
N ALA A 164 -5.49 20.78 -4.54
CA ALA A 164 -5.96 21.75 -3.56
C ALA A 164 -6.20 23.15 -4.17
N ILE A 165 -5.40 23.55 -5.16
CA ILE A 165 -5.59 24.80 -5.89
C ILE A 165 -6.80 24.67 -6.84
N VAL A 166 -6.84 23.64 -7.69
CA VAL A 166 -7.95 23.39 -8.62
C VAL A 166 -9.27 23.20 -7.88
N GLY A 167 -9.27 22.44 -6.78
CA GLY A 167 -10.44 22.23 -5.95
C GLY A 167 -10.95 23.51 -5.30
N ASN A 168 -10.08 24.41 -4.82
CA ASN A 168 -10.54 25.72 -4.30
C ASN A 168 -11.13 26.59 -5.42
N LEU A 169 -10.52 26.62 -6.61
CA LEU A 169 -10.99 27.41 -7.75
C LEU A 169 -12.39 26.99 -8.23
N ILE A 170 -12.76 25.72 -8.06
CA ILE A 170 -14.07 25.18 -8.42
C ILE A 170 -15.05 25.25 -7.23
N ILE A 171 -14.67 24.74 -6.06
CA ILE A 171 -15.57 24.52 -4.93
C ILE A 171 -15.90 25.82 -4.21
N THR A 172 -14.92 26.70 -3.97
CA THR A 172 -15.10 27.88 -3.12
C THR A 172 -16.14 28.87 -3.69
N PRO A 173 -16.14 29.20 -5.00
CA PRO A 173 -17.19 30.04 -5.60
C PRO A 173 -18.58 29.36 -5.65
N LEU A 174 -18.64 28.01 -5.60
CA LEU A 174 -19.91 27.27 -5.60
C LEU A 174 -20.60 27.23 -4.24
N TYR A 175 -19.85 27.27 -3.12
CA TYR A 175 -20.44 27.22 -1.77
C TYR A 175 -20.47 28.58 -1.06
N SER A 176 -19.69 29.58 -1.50
CA SER A 176 -19.61 30.91 -0.86
C SER A 176 -20.20 32.01 -1.75
N PRO A 177 -21.49 32.37 -1.59
CA PRO A 177 -22.11 33.45 -2.36
C PRO A 177 -21.35 34.78 -2.15
N GLY A 178 -20.79 35.31 -3.23
CA GLY A 178 -20.02 36.55 -3.24
C GLY A 178 -18.50 36.40 -3.35
N ILE A 179 -17.94 35.19 -3.30
CA ILE A 179 -16.53 34.95 -3.64
C ILE A 179 -16.43 34.58 -5.13
N THR A 180 -15.72 35.38 -5.92
CA THR A 180 -15.47 35.09 -7.33
C THR A 180 -14.23 34.21 -7.53
N VAL A 181 -14.08 33.62 -8.73
CA VAL A 181 -12.85 32.91 -9.11
C VAL A 181 -11.62 33.83 -9.03
N ALA A 182 -11.77 35.13 -9.31
CA ALA A 182 -10.68 36.09 -9.24
C ALA A 182 -10.19 36.32 -7.79
N ASP A 183 -11.11 36.34 -6.82
CA ASP A 183 -10.77 36.43 -5.39
C ASP A 183 -10.00 35.19 -4.94
N VAL A 184 -10.46 33.99 -5.34
CA VAL A 184 -9.75 32.74 -5.05
C VAL A 184 -8.35 32.71 -5.68
N ILE A 185 -8.19 33.25 -6.89
CA ILE A 185 -6.86 33.42 -7.53
C ILE A 185 -5.97 34.34 -6.69
N GLY A 186 -6.50 35.48 -6.22
CA GLY A 186 -5.81 36.39 -5.31
C GLY A 186 -5.39 35.71 -3.99
N MET A 187 -6.15 34.71 -3.53
CA MET A 187 -5.85 33.93 -2.34
C MET A 187 -4.84 32.79 -2.55
N ILE A 188 -4.45 32.44 -3.80
CA ILE A 188 -3.52 31.33 -4.07
C ILE A 188 -2.17 31.55 -3.38
N VAL A 189 -1.50 32.67 -3.68
CA VAL A 189 -0.14 32.96 -3.20
C VAL A 189 -0.09 33.25 -1.69
N PRO A 190 -0.95 34.12 -1.10
CA PRO A 190 -0.85 34.44 0.33
C PRO A 190 -1.40 33.33 1.24
N PHE A 191 -2.31 32.47 0.77
CA PHE A 191 -3.01 31.52 1.64
C PHE A 191 -3.00 30.07 1.13
N LEU A 192 -3.57 29.78 -0.04
CA LEU A 192 -3.81 28.39 -0.44
C LEU A 192 -2.50 27.60 -0.64
N LEU A 193 -1.51 28.20 -1.29
CA LEU A 193 -0.21 27.59 -1.52
C LEU A 193 0.59 27.37 -0.22
N PRO A 194 0.85 28.38 0.64
CA PRO A 194 1.60 28.18 1.88
C PRO A 194 0.89 27.24 2.86
N PHE A 195 -0.44 27.27 2.96
CA PHE A 195 -1.18 26.31 3.78
C PHE A 195 -1.00 24.88 3.30
N ASN A 196 -1.17 24.61 2.00
CA ASN A 196 -1.07 23.24 1.50
C ASN A 196 0.38 22.74 1.53
N LEU A 197 1.38 23.59 1.26
CA LEU A 197 2.79 23.27 1.49
C LEU A 197 3.05 22.87 2.95
N LEU A 198 2.50 23.60 3.92
CA LEU A 198 2.66 23.28 5.34
C LEU A 198 1.93 21.97 5.72
N LYS A 199 0.69 21.77 5.25
CA LYS A 199 -0.07 20.52 5.45
C LYS A 199 0.70 19.31 4.91
N MET A 200 1.24 19.42 3.70
CA MET A 200 2.04 18.35 3.07
C MET A 200 3.37 18.14 3.80
N ALA A 201 4.10 19.20 4.16
CA ALA A 201 5.35 19.08 4.91
C ALA A 201 5.16 18.34 6.25
N ILE A 202 4.11 18.66 7.01
CA ILE A 202 3.78 17.96 8.26
C ILE A 202 3.43 16.49 7.97
N ASN A 203 2.56 16.22 6.99
CA ASN A 203 2.17 14.86 6.61
C ASN A 203 3.38 14.00 6.23
N THR A 204 4.27 14.54 5.41
CA THR A 204 5.48 13.88 4.90
C THR A 204 6.50 13.65 6.01
N ILE A 205 6.79 14.63 6.87
CA ILE A 205 7.71 14.48 8.00
C ILE A 205 7.21 13.40 8.98
N VAL A 206 5.94 13.43 9.36
CA VAL A 206 5.39 12.45 10.32
C VAL A 206 5.29 11.05 9.70
N THR A 207 4.94 10.93 8.42
CA THR A 207 4.94 9.63 7.72
C THR A 207 6.35 9.05 7.61
N ILE A 208 7.37 9.89 7.37
CA ILE A 208 8.78 9.48 7.36
C ILE A 208 9.24 9.05 8.77
N ALA A 209 8.84 9.75 9.83
CA ALA A 209 9.11 9.32 11.21
C ALA A 209 8.47 7.94 11.51
N ALA A 210 7.25 7.70 11.03
CA ALA A 210 6.55 6.42 11.13
C ALA A 210 7.16 5.29 10.24
N TYR A 211 8.09 5.58 9.34
CA TYR A 211 8.65 4.61 8.41
C TYR A 211 9.32 3.40 9.10
N LYS A 212 10.06 3.63 10.20
CA LYS A 212 10.72 2.55 10.95
C LYS A 212 9.73 1.50 11.48
N PRO A 213 8.70 1.84 12.29
CA PRO A 213 7.69 0.86 12.72
C PRO A 213 6.90 0.24 11.56
N CYS A 214 6.60 0.99 10.49
CA CYS A 214 5.95 0.43 9.29
C CYS A 214 6.78 -0.69 8.64
N SER A 215 8.11 -0.50 8.55
CA SER A 215 9.02 -1.52 7.99
C SER A 215 9.10 -2.80 8.84
N LEU A 216 8.80 -2.71 10.14
CA LEU A 216 8.75 -3.86 11.06
C LEU A 216 7.42 -4.63 10.96
N LEU A 217 6.30 -3.93 10.74
CA LEU A 217 4.99 -4.56 10.53
C LEU A 217 4.93 -5.35 9.21
N LEU A 218 5.53 -4.82 8.14
CA LEU A 218 5.60 -5.50 6.84
C LEU A 218 6.35 -6.84 6.95
N LYS A 219 7.50 -6.85 7.63
CA LYS A 219 8.30 -8.06 7.91
C LYS A 219 7.59 -9.13 8.76
N ARG A 220 6.45 -8.82 9.39
CA ARG A 220 5.57 -9.76 10.13
C ARG A 220 4.28 -10.14 9.35
N THR A 221 4.27 -9.86 8.06
CA THR A 221 3.18 -10.21 7.15
C THR A 221 3.69 -11.08 5.99
N ASP A 222 4.97 -10.94 5.65
CA ASP A 222 5.69 -11.78 4.67
C ASP A 222 6.45 -12.95 5.33
N ALA A 223 6.19 -13.22 6.62
CA ALA A 223 6.74 -14.29 7.46
C ALA A 223 5.69 -14.78 8.48
#